data_AF-A0A831Y9Z3-F1
#
_entry.id   AF-A0A831Y9Z3-F1
#
_cell.length_a   1.000
_cell.length_b   1.000
_cell.length_c   1.000
_cell.angle_alpha   90.00
_cell.angle_beta   90.00
_cell.angle_gamma   90.00
#
_symmetry.space_group_name_H-M   'P 1'
#
loop_
_entity.id
_entity.type
_entity.pdbx_description
1 polymer ?
#
loop_
_entity_poly.entity_id
_entity_poly.type
_entity_poly.pdbx_seq_one_letter_code
_entity_poly.pdbx_strand_id
1 'polypeptide(L)'
;MRANQLLIKNFMKKLIYSLALLFTLTSAVYADFPRSGFQNNNTDQRNGFTKNYHVPRRVNHYNSNGILIRYSMIYSDGTVQEYDAMGICIGSSR
;
A
#
# COMPACT_ATOMS: atom_id res chain seq x y z
N MET A 1 2.97 -49.08 -19.04
CA MET A 1 2.91 -47.62 -19.38
C MET A 1 1.78 -46.84 -18.70
N ARG A 2 0.60 -47.43 -18.36
CA ARG A 2 -0.53 -46.70 -17.74
C ARG A 2 -0.35 -46.32 -16.25
N ALA A 3 0.40 -47.11 -15.47
CA ALA A 3 0.59 -46.87 -14.04
C ALA A 3 1.37 -45.57 -13.73
N ASN A 4 2.44 -45.29 -14.49
CA ASN A 4 3.23 -44.05 -14.32
C ASN A 4 2.42 -42.80 -14.66
N GLN A 5 1.53 -42.86 -15.66
CA GLN A 5 0.65 -41.74 -16.00
C GLN A 5 -0.37 -41.44 -14.89
N LEU A 6 -0.86 -42.46 -14.18
CA LEU A 6 -1.78 -42.27 -13.06
C LEU A 6 -1.08 -41.63 -11.86
N LEU A 7 0.17 -42.04 -11.61
CA LEU A 7 1.00 -41.51 -10.53
C LEU A 7 1.36 -40.03 -10.77
N ILE A 8 1.72 -39.69 -12.01
CA ILE A 8 2.00 -38.30 -12.44
C ILE A 8 0.73 -37.45 -12.31
N LYS A 9 -0.43 -37.94 -12.74
CA LYS A 9 -1.70 -37.20 -12.60
C LYS A 9 -2.06 -36.94 -11.14
N ASN A 10 -1.84 -37.91 -10.26
CA ASN A 10 -2.09 -37.74 -8.83
C ASN A 10 -1.10 -36.77 -8.16
N PHE A 11 0.17 -36.80 -8.59
CA PHE A 11 1.17 -35.85 -8.14
C PHE A 11 0.84 -34.41 -8.57
N MET A 12 0.50 -34.21 -9.85
CA MET A 12 0.12 -32.90 -10.39
C MET A 12 -1.12 -32.34 -9.71
N LYS A 13 -2.13 -33.19 -9.40
CA LYS A 13 -3.29 -32.75 -8.62
C LYS A 13 -2.89 -32.21 -7.25
N LYS A 14 -2.05 -32.94 -6.50
CA LYS A 14 -1.57 -32.51 -5.19
C LYS A 14 -0.79 -31.20 -5.26
N LEU A 15 0.04 -31.03 -6.29
CA LEU A 15 0.79 -29.80 -6.53
C LEU A 15 -0.14 -28.60 -6.81
N ILE A 16 -1.17 -28.78 -7.64
CA ILE A 16 -2.13 -27.71 -7.93
C ILE A 16 -2.88 -27.29 -6.66
N TYR A 17 -3.32 -28.25 -5.84
CA TYR A 17 -3.99 -27.94 -4.58
C TYR A 17 -3.08 -27.22 -3.58
N SER A 18 -1.80 -27.58 -3.49
CA SER A 18 -0.86 -26.89 -2.59
C SER A 18 -0.56 -25.47 -3.06
N LEU A 19 -0.43 -25.24 -4.38
CA LEU A 19 -0.26 -23.89 -4.93
C LEU A 19 -1.51 -23.02 -4.72
N ALA A 20 -2.71 -23.58 -4.92
CA ALA A 20 -3.96 -22.86 -4.70
C ALA A 20 -4.14 -22.46 -3.22
N LEU A 21 -3.81 -23.37 -2.29
CA LEU A 21 -3.86 -23.09 -0.86
C LEU A 21 -2.87 -21.99 -0.48
N LEU A 22 -1.63 -22.05 -1.00
CA LEU A 22 -0.61 -21.02 -0.75
C LEU A 22 -1.07 -19.65 -1.27
N PHE A 23 -1.66 -19.59 -2.47
CA PHE A 23 -2.20 -18.36 -3.04
C PHE A 23 -3.36 -17.77 -2.20
N THR A 24 -4.22 -18.63 -1.65
CA THR A 24 -5.35 -18.18 -0.82
C THR A 24 -4.86 -17.64 0.53
N LEU A 25 -3.84 -18.28 1.13
CA LEU A 25 -3.23 -17.81 2.37
C LEU A 25 -2.47 -16.50 2.18
N THR A 26 -1.70 -16.35 1.09
CA THR A 26 -0.98 -15.10 0.84
C THR A 26 -1.92 -13.94 0.53
N SER A 27 -2.99 -14.17 -0.22
CA SER A 27 -4.01 -13.12 -0.49
C SER A 27 -4.77 -12.68 0.76
N ALA A 28 -5.06 -13.59 1.69
CA ALA A 28 -5.64 -13.22 2.99
C ALA A 28 -4.67 -12.34 3.81
N VAL A 29 -3.38 -12.69 3.83
CA VAL A 29 -2.35 -11.87 4.49
C VAL A 29 -2.21 -10.50 3.81
N TYR A 30 -2.38 -10.40 2.49
CA TYR A 30 -2.41 -9.13 1.75
C TYR A 30 -3.66 -8.28 2.01
N ALA A 31 -4.80 -8.88 2.38
CA ALA A 31 -6.01 -8.17 2.76
C ALA A 31 -5.94 -7.60 4.18
N ASP A 32 -5.16 -8.23 5.07
CA ASP A 32 -4.94 -7.79 6.45
C ASP A 32 -3.75 -6.85 6.64
N PHE A 33 -2.94 -6.60 5.61
CA PHE A 33 -2.07 -5.44 5.65
C PHE A 33 -2.98 -4.20 5.70
N PRO A 34 -2.87 -3.34 6.74
CA PRO A 34 -3.58 -2.09 6.73
C PRO A 34 -3.15 -1.38 5.46
N ARG A 35 -4.11 -1.23 4.54
CA ARG A 35 -4.01 -0.28 3.43
C ARG A 35 -3.66 1.02 4.15
N SER A 36 -2.40 1.41 4.10
CA SER A 36 -1.91 2.68 4.63
C SER A 36 -2.41 3.83 3.75
N GLY A 37 -3.69 3.79 3.39
CA GLY A 37 -4.49 4.92 3.00
C GLY A 37 -4.96 5.56 4.29
N PHE A 38 -4.20 6.57 4.73
CA PHE A 38 -4.68 7.79 5.38
C PHE A 38 -6.20 7.81 5.60
N GLN A 39 -6.67 7.17 6.67
CA GLN A 39 -8.07 7.27 7.09
C GLN A 39 -8.20 8.64 7.74
N ASN A 40 -8.71 9.60 6.97
CA ASN A 40 -9.09 10.91 7.46
C ASN A 40 -10.30 10.75 8.39
N ASN A 41 -10.03 10.40 9.64
CA ASN A 41 -11.02 10.41 10.71
C ASN A 41 -11.25 11.87 11.14
N ASN A 42 -11.97 12.62 10.30
CA ASN A 42 -12.67 13.81 10.75
C ASN A 42 -13.91 13.38 11.53
N THR A 43 -13.72 13.01 12.79
CA THR A 43 -14.80 12.90 13.77
C THR A 43 -14.30 13.42 15.10
N ASP A 44 -14.81 14.60 15.45
CA ASP A 44 -15.00 15.15 16.79
C ASP A 44 -13.86 14.98 17.82
N GLN A 45 -13.03 16.01 17.94
CA GLN A 45 -12.55 16.44 19.25
C GLN A 45 -12.76 17.94 19.42
N ARG A 46 -13.96 18.30 19.87
CA ARG A 46 -14.17 19.50 20.68
C ARG A 46 -13.39 19.32 21.99
N ASN A 47 -12.60 20.32 22.34
CA ASN A 47 -11.93 20.55 23.62
C ASN A 47 -10.86 19.55 24.06
N GLY A 48 -9.60 19.96 23.90
CA GLY A 48 -8.50 19.45 24.73
C GLY A 48 -7.18 19.34 23.97
N PHE A 49 -6.42 20.45 23.89
CA PHE A 49 -4.99 20.50 23.58
C PHE A 49 -4.44 19.33 22.75
N THR A 50 -4.75 19.30 21.45
CA THR A 50 -4.03 18.45 20.50
C THR A 50 -2.60 18.95 20.45
N LYS A 51 -1.70 18.22 21.09
CA LYS A 51 -0.25 18.39 20.97
C LYS A 51 0.08 18.63 19.50
N ASN A 52 0.72 19.78 19.21
CA ASN A 52 1.20 20.16 17.89
C ASN A 52 2.28 19.18 17.45
N TYR A 53 1.89 17.98 17.02
CA TYR A 53 2.75 17.17 16.17
C TYR A 53 2.78 17.91 14.83
N HIS A 54 3.87 18.63 14.56
CA HIS A 54 4.21 19.17 13.24
C HIS A 54 4.46 17.99 12.27
N VAL A 55 3.42 17.20 11.99
CA VAL A 55 3.50 16.16 10.97
C VAL A 55 3.33 16.87 9.64
N PRO A 56 4.31 16.79 8.72
CA PRO A 56 4.17 17.37 7.40
C PRO A 56 2.95 16.77 6.71
N ARG A 57 2.11 17.63 6.13
CA ARG A 57 0.92 17.22 5.40
C ARG A 57 1.35 16.69 4.04
N ARG A 58 1.06 15.42 3.77
CA ARG A 58 1.30 14.79 2.47
C ARG A 58 0.13 15.02 1.52
N VAL A 59 0.42 15.47 0.30
CA VAL A 59 -0.54 15.61 -0.82
C VAL A 59 -0.08 14.72 -1.96
N ASN A 60 -0.93 13.78 -2.39
CA ASN A 60 -0.61 12.84 -3.45
C ASN A 60 -1.21 13.27 -4.79
N HIS A 61 -0.44 13.14 -5.87
CA HIS A 61 -0.86 13.42 -7.24
C HIS A 61 -0.87 12.12 -8.06
N TYR A 62 -2.04 11.78 -8.58
CA TYR A 62 -2.28 10.57 -9.36
C TYR A 62 -2.56 10.91 -10.83
N ASN A 63 -2.22 10.01 -11.75
CA ASN A 63 -2.66 10.13 -13.14
C ASN A 63 -4.13 9.71 -13.32
N SER A 64 -4.64 9.82 -14.55
CA SER A 64 -5.96 9.35 -14.94
C SER A 64 -6.20 7.85 -14.69
N ASN A 65 -5.13 7.06 -14.58
CA ASN A 65 -5.16 5.62 -14.32
C ASN A 65 -5.07 5.30 -12.80
N GLY A 66 -5.06 6.30 -11.93
CA GLY A 66 -4.97 6.12 -10.47
C GLY A 66 -3.57 5.76 -9.95
N ILE A 67 -2.54 5.85 -10.78
CA ILE A 67 -1.14 5.58 -10.40
C ILE A 67 -0.53 6.85 -9.80
N LEU A 68 0.10 6.73 -8.63
CA LEU A 68 0.81 7.84 -8.00
C LEU A 68 1.99 8.26 -8.89
N ILE A 69 2.06 9.54 -9.26
CA ILE A 69 3.18 10.09 -10.04
C ILE A 69 4.11 10.92 -9.16
N ARG A 70 3.53 11.69 -8.21
CA ARG A 70 4.24 12.65 -7.37
C ARG A 70 3.52 12.80 -6.04
N TYR A 71 4.23 13.20 -5.00
CA TYR A 71 3.62 13.72 -3.79
C TYR A 71 4.39 14.90 -3.23
N SER A 72 3.69 15.80 -2.55
CA SER A 72 4.29 16.96 -1.90
C SER A 72 4.15 16.83 -0.38
N MET A 73 5.21 17.17 0.35
CA MET A 73 5.22 17.32 1.80
C MET A 73 5.18 18.80 2.14
N ILE A 74 4.10 19.22 2.81
CA ILE A 74 3.92 20.60 3.30
C ILE A 74 4.27 20.60 4.78
N TYR A 75 5.36 21.28 5.11
CA TYR A 75 5.82 21.46 6.47
C TYR A 75 5.10 22.65 7.10
N SER A 76 5.12 22.69 8.42
CA SER A 76 4.46 23.71 9.23
C SER A 76 5.06 25.11 9.11
N ASP A 77 6.32 25.19 8.68
CA ASP A 77 7.04 26.42 8.40
C ASP A 77 6.70 26.99 7.01
N GLY A 78 5.74 26.36 6.31
CA GLY A 78 5.32 26.72 4.96
C GLY A 78 6.17 26.12 3.86
N THR A 79 7.27 25.43 4.19
CA THR A 79 8.11 24.77 3.21
C THR A 79 7.33 23.66 2.51
N VAL A 80 7.43 23.60 1.19
CA VAL A 80 6.83 22.55 0.36
C VAL A 80 7.94 21.79 -0.34
N GLN A 81 8.06 20.49 -0.08
CA GLN A 81 9.00 19.62 -0.80
C GLN A 81 8.22 18.69 -1.72
N GLU A 82 8.65 18.60 -2.97
CA GLU A 82 8.07 17.72 -3.98
C GLU A 82 8.93 16.47 -4.15
N TYR A 83 8.26 15.33 -4.24
CA TYR A 83 8.87 14.02 -4.40
C TYR A 83 8.25 13.28 -5.56
N ASP A 84 9.05 12.58 -6.35
CA ASP A 84 8.52 11.62 -7.31
C ASP A 84 7.82 10.43 -6.62
N ALA A 85 7.19 9.56 -7.40
CA ALA A 85 6.51 8.37 -6.88
C ALA A 85 7.45 7.39 -6.13
N MET A 86 8.76 7.43 -6.40
CA MET A 86 9.78 6.61 -5.75
C MET A 86 10.28 7.22 -4.44
N GLY A 87 9.91 8.46 -4.14
CA GLY A 87 10.33 9.20 -2.95
C GLY A 87 11.64 9.96 -3.11
N ILE A 88 12.08 10.22 -4.34
CA ILE A 88 13.21 11.09 -4.63
C ILE A 88 12.73 12.54 -4.58
N CYS A 89 13.40 13.38 -3.80
CA CYS A 89 13.11 14.82 -3.77
C CYS A 89 13.47 15.44 -5.12
N ILE A 90 12.48 16.08 -5.76
CA ILE A 90 12.60 16.70 -7.08
C ILE A 90 12.48 18.23 -7.04
N GLY A 91 12.07 18.78 -5.89
CA GLY A 91 11.92 20.22 -5.74
C GLY A 91 11.62 20.62 -4.30
N SER A 92 11.97 21.87 -3.96
CA SER A 92 11.62 22.49 -2.70
C SER A 92 11.28 23.95 -2.95
N SER A 93 10.22 24.43 -2.30
CA SER A 93 9.72 25.80 -2.39
C SER A 93 9.35 26.31 -1.00
N ARG A 94 9.40 27.62 -0.81
CA ARG A 94 9.09 28.31 0.44
C ARG A 94 8.24 29.54 0.17
#